data_AF-A0A931R7S1-F1
#
_entry.id   AF-A0A931R7S1-F1
#
_cell.length_a   1.000
_cell.length_b   1.000
_cell.length_c   1.000
_cell.angle_alpha   90.00
_cell.angle_beta   90.00
_cell.angle_gamma   90.00
#
_symmetry.space_group_name_H-M   'P 1'
#
loop_
_entity.id
_entity.type
_entity.pdbx_description
1 polymer ?
#
loop_
_entity_poly.entity_id
_entity_poly.type
_entity_poly.pdbx_seq_one_letter_code
_entity_poly.pdbx_strand_id
1 'polypeptide(L)'
;MVKKIIDPFLIHGICKDEAEALKMLAKDYVQRQVGRYRERVEHFRSFYQISVEEFAEQVAALCQGFETIPALGHLSKQQQVLQAEDDLEEWQAAEQFLARWQAVEAELRNASTA
;
A
#
# COMPACT_ATOMS: atom_id res chain seq x y z
N MET A 1 23.22 18.45 4.80
CA MET A 1 22.60 17.79 3.63
C MET A 1 21.11 18.14 3.54
N VAL A 2 20.35 18.03 4.64
CA VAL A 2 18.94 18.45 4.73
C VAL A 2 18.72 19.92 4.34
N LYS A 3 19.54 20.86 4.84
CA LYS A 3 19.45 22.28 4.43
C LYS A 3 19.43 22.50 2.91
N LYS A 4 20.30 21.81 2.16
CA LYS A 4 20.33 21.93 0.69
C LYS A 4 19.03 21.46 0.01
N ILE A 5 18.26 20.59 0.66
CA ILE A 5 16.95 20.12 0.18
C ILE A 5 15.86 21.15 0.53
N ILE A 6 15.97 21.80 1.70
CA ILE A 6 14.97 22.74 2.23
C ILE A 6 15.13 24.16 1.67
N ASP A 7 16.37 24.61 1.44
CA ASP A 7 16.70 25.97 1.01
C ASP A 7 15.87 26.44 -0.21
N PRO A 8 15.63 25.64 -1.26
CA PRO A 8 14.77 26.06 -2.37
C PRO A 8 13.35 26.45 -1.94
N PHE A 9 12.75 25.72 -0.98
CA PHE A 9 11.40 26.00 -0.49
C PHE A 9 11.33 27.31 0.29
N LEU A 10 12.41 27.67 0.99
CA LEU A 10 12.51 28.92 1.74
C LEU A 10 12.83 30.11 0.82
N ILE A 11 13.81 29.94 -0.07
CA ILE A 11 14.24 30.98 -1.02
C ILE A 11 13.09 31.42 -1.92
N HIS A 12 12.25 30.47 -2.35
CA HIS A 12 11.08 30.75 -3.18
C HIS A 12 9.82 31.11 -2.39
N GLY A 13 9.89 31.21 -1.06
CA GLY A 13 8.75 31.59 -0.22
C GLY A 13 7.61 30.57 -0.19
N ILE A 14 7.88 29.31 -0.54
CA ILE A 14 6.90 28.21 -0.47
C ILE A 14 6.64 27.85 1.00
N CYS A 15 7.67 27.92 1.84
CA CYS A 15 7.60 27.69 3.28
C CYS A 15 8.25 28.86 4.03
N LYS A 16 7.72 29.18 5.22
CA LYS A 16 8.22 30.25 6.10
C LYS A 16 9.49 29.86 6.82
N ASP A 17 9.59 28.59 7.19
CA ASP A 17 10.73 28.04 7.92
C ASP A 17 10.97 26.56 7.58
N GLU A 18 12.07 26.03 8.09
CA GLU A 18 12.48 24.63 7.88
C GLU A 18 11.46 23.64 8.45
N ALA A 19 10.77 23.98 9.55
CA ALA A 19 9.78 23.10 10.15
C ALA A 19 8.54 22.96 9.26
N GLU A 20 8.06 24.05 8.66
CA GLU A 20 6.96 24.03 7.70
C GLU A 20 7.32 23.23 6.46
N ALA A 21 8.54 23.39 5.94
CA ALA A 21 9.01 22.62 4.79
C ALA A 21 9.08 21.12 5.09
N LEU A 22 9.65 20.73 6.24
CA LEU A 22 9.72 19.31 6.65
C LEU A 22 8.31 18.72 6.86
N LYS A 23 7.41 19.48 7.48
CA LYS A 23 6.02 19.05 7.70
C LYS A 23 5.27 18.85 6.38
N MET A 24 5.43 19.77 5.44
CA MET A 24 4.84 19.66 4.11
C MET A 24 5.37 18.43 3.38
N LEU A 25 6.69 18.24 3.34
CA LEU A 25 7.33 17.10 2.66
C LEU A 25 6.94 15.75 3.29
N ALA A 26 6.91 15.68 4.63
CA ALA A 26 6.49 14.49 5.34
C ALA A 26 5.03 14.14 5.04
N LYS A 27 4.12 15.13 5.08
CA LYS A 27 2.71 14.95 4.76
C LYS A 27 2.51 14.46 3.33
N ASP A 28 3.13 15.13 2.36
CA ASP A 28 3.07 14.77 0.94
C ASP A 28 3.61 13.36 0.69
N TYR A 29 4.75 13.01 1.29
CA TYR A 29 5.31 11.67 1.17
C TYR A 29 4.38 10.59 1.74
N VAL A 30 3.86 10.79 2.96
CA VAL A 30 2.94 9.84 3.61
C VAL A 30 1.66 9.67 2.78
N GLN A 31 1.07 10.76 2.29
CA GLN A 31 -0.13 10.70 1.46
C GLN A 31 0.11 9.91 0.17
N ARG A 32 1.26 10.07 -0.49
CA ARG A 32 1.63 9.24 -1.65
C ARG A 32 1.77 7.77 -1.30
N GLN A 33 2.36 7.43 -0.15
CA GLN A 33 2.48 6.03 0.26
C GLN A 33 1.11 5.41 0.56
N VAL A 34 0.25 6.12 1.31
CA VAL A 34 -1.13 5.68 1.58
C VAL A 34 -1.90 5.47 0.26
N GLY A 35 -1.80 6.42 -0.67
CA GLY A 35 -2.43 6.30 -2.00
C GLY A 35 -1.95 5.07 -2.75
N ARG A 36 -0.62 4.88 -2.85
CA ARG A 36 -0.01 3.74 -3.54
C ARG A 36 -0.50 2.39 -3.01
N TYR A 37 -0.47 2.19 -1.69
CA TYR A 37 -0.88 0.89 -1.11
C TYR A 37 -2.39 0.70 -1.14
N ARG A 38 -3.19 1.78 -1.01
CA ARG A 38 -4.64 1.70 -1.20
C ARG A 38 -4.98 1.27 -2.62
N GLU A 39 -4.39 1.88 -3.64
CA GLU A 39 -4.60 1.49 -5.04
C GLU A 39 -4.21 0.03 -5.27
N ARG A 40 -3.12 -0.44 -4.65
CA ARG A 40 -2.69 -1.84 -4.77
C ARG A 40 -3.67 -2.81 -4.11
N VAL A 41 -4.16 -2.50 -2.92
CA VAL A 41 -5.20 -3.30 -2.24
C VAL A 41 -6.49 -3.33 -3.05
N GLU A 42 -6.94 -2.18 -3.56
CA GLU A 42 -8.17 -2.09 -4.37
C GLU A 42 -8.05 -2.81 -5.70
N HIS A 43 -6.85 -2.87 -6.29
CA HIS A 43 -6.60 -3.70 -7.47
C HIS A 43 -6.90 -5.18 -7.19
N PHE A 44 -6.37 -5.74 -6.10
CA PHE A 44 -6.62 -7.15 -5.75
C PHE A 44 -8.09 -7.39 -5.39
N ARG A 45 -8.71 -6.52 -4.59
CA ARG A 45 -10.15 -6.59 -4.27
C ARG A 45 -11.01 -6.56 -5.53
N SER A 46 -10.67 -5.70 -6.50
CA SER A 46 -11.41 -5.60 -7.76
C SER A 46 -11.20 -6.82 -8.66
N PHE A 47 -9.98 -7.37 -8.67
CA PHE A 47 -9.63 -8.53 -9.50
C PHE A 47 -10.25 -9.83 -8.97
N TYR A 48 -10.15 -10.07 -7.67
CA TYR A 48 -10.62 -11.30 -7.02
C TYR A 48 -12.06 -11.21 -6.49
N GLN A 49 -12.59 -10.00 -6.28
CA GLN A 49 -13.96 -9.74 -5.80
C GLN A 49 -14.30 -10.35 -4.44
N ILE A 50 -13.28 -10.57 -3.60
CA ILE A 50 -13.38 -11.17 -2.26
C ILE A 50 -12.43 -10.44 -1.30
N SER A 51 -12.44 -10.82 -0.02
CA SER A 51 -11.45 -10.32 0.95
C SER A 51 -10.10 -11.05 0.81
N VAL A 52 -9.04 -10.50 1.42
CA VAL A 52 -7.71 -11.15 1.43
C VAL A 52 -7.72 -12.45 2.25
N GLU A 53 -8.57 -12.51 3.28
CA GLU A 53 -8.77 -13.71 4.09
C GLU A 53 -9.47 -14.82 3.29
N GLU A 54 -10.57 -14.48 2.60
CA GLU A 54 -11.27 -15.41 1.71
C GLU A 54 -10.35 -15.88 0.57
N PHE A 55 -9.53 -14.98 0.03
CA PHE A 55 -8.55 -15.34 -0.99
C PHE A 55 -7.48 -16.30 -0.45
N ALA A 56 -6.97 -16.07 0.77
CA ALA A 56 -6.02 -16.98 1.40
C ALA A 56 -6.60 -18.40 1.57
N GLU A 57 -7.88 -18.51 1.90
CA GLU A 57 -8.58 -19.80 1.97
C GLU A 57 -8.66 -20.49 0.60
N GLN A 58 -8.98 -19.75 -0.47
CA GLN A 58 -8.99 -20.28 -1.83
C GLN A 58 -7.60 -20.74 -2.29
N VAL A 59 -6.54 -19.98 -1.98
CA VAL A 59 -5.16 -20.37 -2.26
C VAL A 59 -4.82 -21.68 -1.55
N ALA A 60 -5.17 -21.80 -0.26
CA ALA A 60 -4.93 -23.02 0.50
C ALA A 60 -5.67 -24.24 -0.09
N ALA A 61 -6.92 -24.07 -0.55
CA ALA A 61 -7.69 -25.11 -1.20
C ALA A 61 -7.13 -25.48 -2.59
N LEU A 62 -6.67 -24.49 -3.35
CA LEU A 62 -6.01 -24.66 -4.64
C LEU A 62 -4.72 -25.48 -4.51
N CYS A 63 -3.87 -25.17 -3.53
CA CYS A 63 -2.62 -25.91 -3.27
C CYS A 63 -2.87 -27.37 -2.87
N GLN A 64 -4.01 -27.66 -2.23
CA GLN A 64 -4.45 -29.02 -1.92
C GLN A 64 -5.13 -29.73 -3.09
N GLY A 65 -5.34 -29.04 -4.21
CA GLY A 65 -5.92 -29.57 -5.43
C GLY A 65 -7.44 -29.69 -5.42
N PHE A 66 -8.11 -29.10 -4.42
CA PHE A 66 -9.56 -29.20 -4.23
C PHE A 66 -10.35 -28.22 -5.09
N GLU A 67 -9.77 -27.08 -5.43
CA GLU A 67 -10.47 -25.99 -6.11
C GLU A 67 -9.65 -25.38 -7.26
N THR A 68 -10.30 -24.47 -7.98
CA THR A 68 -9.69 -23.59 -8.98
C THR A 68 -10.13 -22.17 -8.67
N ILE A 69 -9.23 -21.20 -8.83
CA ILE A 69 -9.58 -19.78 -8.63
C ILE A 69 -10.16 -19.25 -9.95
N PRO A 70 -11.45 -18.84 -10.01
CA PRO A 70 -12.09 -18.49 -11.27
C PRO A 70 -11.37 -17.36 -12.03
N ALA A 71 -10.87 -16.35 -11.32
CA ALA A 71 -10.11 -15.23 -11.91
C ALA A 71 -8.84 -15.71 -12.65
N LEU A 72 -8.29 -16.85 -12.23
CA LEU A 72 -7.10 -17.47 -12.81
C LEU A 72 -7.42 -18.66 -13.72
N GLY A 73 -8.69 -18.91 -14.05
CA GLY A 73 -9.13 -20.09 -14.79
C GLY A 73 -8.54 -20.23 -16.21
N HIS A 74 -7.93 -19.18 -16.75
CA HIS A 74 -7.20 -19.19 -18.01
C HIS A 74 -5.79 -19.81 -17.92
N LEU A 75 -5.29 -20.05 -16.71
CA LEU A 75 -3.96 -20.63 -16.44
C LEU A 75 -4.05 -22.14 -16.17
N SER A 76 -2.95 -22.86 -16.40
CA SER A 76 -2.83 -24.25 -15.94
C SER A 76 -2.83 -24.32 -14.41
N LYS A 77 -3.18 -25.47 -13.82
CA LYS A 77 -3.22 -25.62 -12.34
C LYS A 77 -1.92 -25.18 -11.64
N GLN A 78 -0.77 -25.56 -12.18
CA GLN A 78 0.52 -25.18 -11.58
C GLN A 78 0.78 -23.68 -11.66
N GLN A 79 0.36 -23.04 -12.76
CA GLN A 79 0.46 -21.58 -12.91
C GLN A 79 -0.56 -20.85 -12.04
N GLN A 80 -1.75 -21.42 -11.82
CA GLN A 80 -2.72 -20.86 -10.88
C GLN A 80 -2.14 -20.84 -9.47
N VAL A 81 -1.54 -21.95 -9.01
CA VAL A 81 -0.92 -22.02 -7.67
C VAL A 81 0.14 -20.92 -7.53
N LEU A 82 1.11 -20.88 -8.45
CA LEU A 82 2.19 -19.91 -8.38
C LEU A 82 1.68 -18.45 -8.40
N GLN A 83 0.79 -18.13 -9.33
CA GLN A 83 0.24 -16.77 -9.44
C GLN A 83 -0.56 -16.39 -8.18
N ALA A 84 -1.34 -17.32 -7.63
CA ALA A 84 -2.18 -17.04 -6.48
C ALA A 84 -1.36 -16.92 -5.18
N GLU A 85 -0.28 -17.68 -5.04
CA GLU A 85 0.68 -17.53 -3.94
C GLU A 85 1.39 -16.16 -4.01
N ASP A 86 1.91 -15.78 -5.17
CA ASP A 86 2.57 -14.49 -5.41
C ASP A 86 1.60 -13.32 -5.11
N ASP A 87 0.38 -13.40 -5.64
CA ASP A 87 -0.65 -12.37 -5.43
C ASP A 87 -1.08 -12.28 -3.96
N LEU A 88 -1.16 -13.41 -3.25
CA LEU A 88 -1.52 -13.44 -1.84
C LEU A 88 -0.43 -12.77 -0.99
N GLU A 89 0.84 -13.10 -1.23
CA GLU A 89 1.96 -12.46 -0.54
C GLU A 89 1.94 -10.95 -0.76
N GLU A 90 1.76 -10.52 -2.01
CA GLU A 90 1.78 -9.10 -2.34
C GLU A 90 0.57 -8.35 -1.75
N TRP A 91 -0.61 -8.94 -1.79
CA TRP A 91 -1.81 -8.32 -1.22
C TRP A 91 -1.68 -8.18 0.30
N GLN A 92 -1.24 -9.23 1.00
CA GLN A 92 -1.01 -9.16 2.44
C GLN A 92 0.05 -8.11 2.81
N ALA A 93 1.14 -8.02 2.04
CA ALA A 93 2.14 -6.98 2.22
C ALA A 93 1.55 -5.58 2.01
N ALA A 94 0.70 -5.39 0.98
CA ALA A 94 0.05 -4.12 0.70
C ALA A 94 -0.89 -3.68 1.83
N GLU A 95 -1.71 -4.59 2.38
CA GLU A 95 -2.57 -4.32 3.54
C GLU A 95 -1.73 -3.91 4.77
N GLN A 96 -0.63 -4.62 5.05
CA GLN A 96 0.26 -4.31 6.17
C GLN A 96 0.91 -2.93 6.00
N PHE A 97 1.45 -2.61 4.82
CA PHE A 97 2.05 -1.30 4.57
C PHE A 97 1.01 -0.18 4.59
N LEU A 98 -0.19 -0.42 4.05
CA LEU A 98 -1.29 0.54 4.12
C LEU A 98 -1.62 0.89 5.57
N ALA A 99 -1.80 -0.11 6.43
CA ALA A 99 -2.10 0.10 7.85
C ALA A 99 -0.98 0.89 8.56
N ARG A 100 0.29 0.56 8.30
CA ARG A 100 1.44 1.29 8.87
C ARG A 100 1.47 2.75 8.42
N TRP A 101 1.26 3.03 7.14
CA TRP A 101 1.25 4.40 6.63
C TRP A 101 0.05 5.21 7.11
N GLN A 102 -1.12 4.57 7.28
CA GLN A 102 -2.30 5.20 7.88
C GLN A 102 -2.05 5.57 9.35
N ALA A 103 -1.33 4.75 10.11
CA ALA A 103 -0.93 5.09 11.47
C ALA A 103 -0.02 6.34 11.50
N VAL A 104 1.00 6.38 10.64
CA VAL A 104 1.87 7.57 10.50
C VAL A 104 1.07 8.81 10.07
N GLU A 105 0.11 8.66 9.15
CA GLU A 105 -0.76 9.76 8.71
C GLU A 105 -1.59 10.32 9.87
N ALA A 106 -2.12 9.44 10.73
CA ALA A 106 -2.87 9.83 11.92
C ALA A 106 -1.98 10.57 12.93
N GLU A 107 -0.76 10.07 13.18
CA GLU A 107 0.21 10.72 14.08
C GLU A 107 0.59 12.13 13.57
N LEU A 108 0.87 12.28 12.28
CA LEU A 108 1.17 13.59 11.68
C LEU A 108 0.00 14.57 11.77
N ARG A 109 -1.23 14.07 11.65
CA ARG A 109 -2.44 14.88 11.83
C ARG A 109 -2.56 15.38 13.27
N ASN A 110 -2.35 14.49 14.24
CA ASN A 110 -2.44 14.82 15.67
C ASN A 110 -1.32 15.77 16.12
N ALA A 111 -0.10 15.60 15.60
CA ALA A 111 1.03 16.50 15.84
C ALA A 111 0.82 17.90 15.21
N SER A 112 -0.12 18.03 14.28
CA SER A 112 -0.47 19.32 13.67
C SER A 112 -1.52 20.10 14.44
N THR A 113 -2.22 19.45 15.37
CA THR A 113 -3.32 20.01 16.17
C THR A 113 -2.93 20.27 17.62
N ALA A 114 -1.76 19.81 18.05
CA ALA A 114 -1.14 20.08 19.35
C ALA A 114 -0.24 21.32 19.26
#